data_AF-A0A2N1KMM1-F1
#
_entry.id   AF-A0A2N1KMM1-F1
#
_cell.length_a   1.000
_cell.length_b   1.000
_cell.length_c   1.000
_cell.angle_alpha   90.00
_cell.angle_beta   90.00
_cell.angle_gamma   90.00
#
_symmetry.space_group_name_H-M   'P 1'
#
loop_
_entity.id
_entity.type
_entity.pdbx_description
1 polymer ?
#
loop_
_entity_poly.entity_id
_entity_poly.type
_entity_poly.pdbx_seq_one_letter_code
_entity_poly.pdbx_strand_id
1 'polypeptide(L)'
;MTPNVSLVVGPQVSYLANARIGLNNWFAFNYNNAFQKVGVDAVAGLEFEAGDFVIGGRYNYGLNNVNKDFTLLDRFSLNNLLQVRNSTVQLSVGYKF
;
A
#
# COMPACT_ATOMS: atom_id res chain seq x y z
N MET A 1 -23.70 -12.36 -22.93
CA MET A 1 -22.90 -11.17 -22.62
C MET A 1 -21.46 -11.62 -22.51
N THR A 2 -20.54 -11.01 -23.24
CA THR A 2 -19.11 -11.38 -23.18
C THR A 2 -18.50 -10.68 -21.97
N PRO A 3 -17.82 -11.39 -21.06
CA PRO A 3 -17.13 -10.76 -19.94
C PRO A 3 -16.06 -9.82 -20.48
N ASN A 4 -16.01 -8.59 -19.96
CA ASN A 4 -14.99 -7.61 -20.31
C ASN A 4 -13.84 -7.75 -19.31
N VAL A 5 -12.60 -7.79 -19.81
CA VAL A 5 -11.40 -7.84 -18.97
C VAL A 5 -10.57 -6.61 -19.25
N SER A 6 -10.33 -5.80 -18.22
CA SER A 6 -9.49 -4.61 -18.30
C SER A 6 -8.21 -4.80 -17.48
N LEU A 7 -7.09 -4.34 -18.04
CA LEU A 7 -5.82 -4.22 -17.34
C LEU A 7 -5.75 -2.82 -16.71
N VAL A 8 -5.55 -2.76 -15.40
CA VAL A 8 -5.38 -1.53 -14.65
C VAL A 8 -3.91 -1.40 -14.28
N VAL A 9 -3.18 -0.53 -14.97
CA VAL A 9 -1.78 -0.22 -14.68
C VAL A 9 -1.57 1.27 -14.59
N GLY A 10 -0.77 1.72 -13.62
CA GLY A 10 -0.44 3.14 -13.51
C GLY A 10 0.19 3.53 -12.18
N PRO A 11 0.65 4.79 -12.07
CA PRO A 11 1.09 5.34 -10.81
C PRO A 11 -0.11 5.68 -9.92
N GLN A 12 0.03 5.48 -8.62
CA GLN A 12 -0.91 5.91 -7.59
C GLN A 12 -0.16 6.70 -6.52
N VAL A 13 -0.72 7.83 -6.11
CA VAL A 13 -0.22 8.58 -4.96
C VAL A 13 -1.10 8.26 -3.77
N SER A 14 -0.49 7.91 -2.65
CA SER A 14 -1.19 7.54 -1.42
C SER A 14 -0.74 8.42 -0.26
N TYR A 15 -1.69 8.76 0.63
CA TYR A 15 -1.41 9.48 1.87
C TYR A 15 -1.81 8.63 3.07
N LEU A 16 -0.82 8.30 3.90
CA LEU A 16 -1.00 7.54 5.13
C LEU A 16 -1.43 8.48 6.24
N ALA A 17 -2.74 8.54 6.48
CA ALA A 17 -3.32 9.37 7.53
C ALA A 17 -2.92 8.89 8.95
N ASN A 18 -2.87 7.57 9.16
CA ASN A 18 -2.47 6.97 10.43
C ASN A 18 -1.87 5.58 10.20
N ALA A 19 -0.82 5.23 10.95
CA ALA A 19 -0.14 3.94 10.89
C ALA A 19 -0.05 3.36 12.29
N ARG A 20 -0.68 2.21 12.52
CA ARG A 20 -0.60 1.47 13.78
C ARG A 20 0.05 0.13 13.53
N ILE A 21 1.17 -0.14 14.21
CA ILE A 21 1.84 -1.45 14.18
C ILE A 21 1.80 -2.06 15.57
N GLY A 22 1.16 -3.23 15.70
CA GLY A 22 1.07 -3.99 16.95
C GLY A 22 -0.02 -5.05 16.92
N LEU A 23 0.28 -6.24 17.45
CA LEU A 23 -0.63 -7.40 17.48
C LEU A 23 -1.63 -7.38 18.65
N ASN A 24 -1.50 -6.46 19.61
CA ASN A 24 -2.44 -6.30 20.73
C ASN A 24 -2.29 -4.92 21.40
N ASN A 25 -3.39 -4.39 21.95
CA ASN A 25 -3.50 -3.04 22.54
C ASN A 25 -2.40 -2.68 23.57
N TRP A 26 -1.82 -3.65 24.28
CA TRP A 26 -0.83 -3.42 25.34
C TRP A 26 0.59 -3.10 24.86
N PHE A 27 0.93 -3.40 23.61
CA PHE A 27 2.25 -3.10 23.02
C PHE A 27 2.12 -2.33 21.70
N ALA A 28 1.00 -1.64 21.51
CA ALA A 28 0.80 -0.76 20.38
C ALA A 28 1.60 0.53 20.61
N PHE A 29 2.90 0.48 20.32
CA PHE A 29 3.71 1.69 20.23
C PHE A 29 3.15 2.53 19.09
N ASN A 30 2.58 3.66 19.44
CA ASN A 30 2.00 4.58 18.47
C ASN A 30 3.16 5.28 17.76
N TYR A 31 3.66 4.68 16.69
CA TYR A 31 4.71 5.22 15.85
C TYR A 31 4.14 6.36 14.97
N ASN A 32 3.64 7.42 15.61
CA ASN A 32 2.96 8.56 14.99
C ASN A 32 3.89 9.37 14.04
N ASN A 33 5.15 8.94 13.90
CA ASN A 33 6.15 9.60 13.07
C ASN A 33 7.22 8.65 12.49
N ALA A 34 7.09 7.32 12.57
CA ALA A 34 8.13 6.40 12.04
C ALA A 34 7.96 6.06 10.56
N PHE A 35 6.85 6.46 9.96
CA PHE A 35 6.53 6.15 8.56
C PHE A 35 6.36 7.42 7.73
N GLN A 36 6.91 7.42 6.52
CA GLN A 36 6.61 8.48 5.55
C GLN A 36 5.11 8.50 5.26
N LYS A 37 4.51 9.69 5.32
CA LYS A 37 3.07 9.89 5.16
C LYS A 37 2.63 9.94 3.70
N VAL A 38 3.55 10.17 2.77
CA VAL A 38 3.26 10.27 1.33
C VAL A 38 3.99 9.14 0.62
N GLY A 39 3.23 8.27 -0.04
CA GLY A 39 3.72 7.17 -0.86
C GLY A 39 3.46 7.44 -2.33
N VAL A 40 4.41 7.01 -3.17
CA VAL A 40 4.18 6.84 -4.60
C VAL A 40 4.25 5.35 -4.87
N ASP A 41 3.17 4.81 -5.43
CA ASP A 41 2.96 3.39 -5.64
C ASP A 41 2.80 3.12 -7.14
N ALA A 42 3.39 2.03 -7.62
CA ALA A 42 3.07 1.47 -8.94
C ALA A 42 1.96 0.43 -8.78
N VAL A 43 0.92 0.54 -9.58
CA VAL A 43 -0.26 -0.32 -9.53
C VAL A 43 -0.33 -1.19 -10.77
N ALA A 44 -0.64 -2.47 -10.59
CA ALA A 44 -0.96 -3.40 -11.66
C ALA A 44 -2.08 -4.34 -11.19
N GLY A 45 -3.12 -4.51 -11.99
CA GLY A 45 -4.28 -5.33 -11.65
C GLY A 45 -5.16 -5.68 -12.84
N LEU A 46 -6.09 -6.57 -12.61
CA LEU A 46 -7.12 -6.97 -13.58
C LEU A 46 -8.49 -6.68 -13.01
N GLU A 47 -9.38 -6.21 -13.87
CA GLU A 47 -10.80 -6.05 -13.57
C GLU A 47 -11.61 -6.88 -14.57
N PHE A 48 -12.63 -7.54 -14.05
CA PHE A 48 -13.56 -8.39 -14.77
C PHE A 48 -14.95 -7.81 -14.62
N GLU A 49 -15.57 -7.46 -15.73
CA GLU A 49 -16.94 -6.94 -15.76
C GLU A 49 -17.86 -7.99 -16.39
N ALA A 50 -18.91 -8.36 -15.67
CA ALA A 50 -19.92 -9.31 -16.11
C ALA A 50 -21.30 -8.70 -15.89
N GLY A 51 -21.84 -8.07 -16.95
CA GLY A 51 -23.08 -7.30 -16.86
C GLY A 51 -22.89 -6.08 -15.95
N ASP A 52 -23.72 -5.99 -14.91
CA ASP A 52 -23.69 -4.90 -13.93
C ASP A 52 -22.61 -5.10 -12.84
N PHE A 53 -22.00 -6.28 -12.76
CA PHE A 53 -21.04 -6.59 -11.70
C PHE A 53 -19.61 -6.36 -12.19
N VAL A 54 -18.79 -5.77 -11.31
CA VAL A 54 -17.35 -5.55 -11.52
C VAL A 54 -16.59 -6.22 -10.39
N ILE A 55 -15.63 -7.07 -10.72
CA ILE A 55 -14.72 -7.71 -9.77
C ILE A 55 -13.30 -7.37 -10.18
N GLY A 56 -12.51 -6.84 -9.25
CA GLY A 56 -11.16 -6.37 -9.51
C GLY A 56 -10.16 -6.88 -8.49
N GLY A 57 -8.95 -7.14 -8.95
CA GLY A 57 -7.81 -7.43 -8.09
C GLY A 57 -6.61 -6.60 -8.57
N ARG A 58 -6.04 -5.80 -7.67
CA ARG A 58 -4.85 -4.98 -7.98
C ARG A 58 -3.77 -5.14 -6.93
N TYR A 59 -2.54 -5.20 -7.39
CA TYR A 59 -1.33 -5.15 -6.57
C TYR A 59 -0.73 -3.75 -6.67
N ASN A 60 -0.40 -3.18 -5.51
CA ASN A 60 0.22 -1.87 -5.38
C ASN A 60 1.59 -2.08 -4.75
N TYR A 61 2.62 -1.59 -5.42
CA TYR A 61 4.00 -1.68 -4.97
C TYR A 61 4.55 -0.28 -4.68
N GLY A 62 4.93 -0.04 -3.44
CA GLY A 62 5.51 1.23 -3.01
C GLY A 62 6.89 1.45 -3.60
N LEU A 63 7.03 2.53 -4.36
CA LEU A 63 8.30 2.97 -4.93
C LEU A 63 9.13 3.76 -3.92
N ASN A 64 8.50 4.27 -2.86
CA ASN A 64 9.14 5.05 -1.82
C ASN A 64 9.45 4.19 -0.58
N ASN A 65 10.56 4.50 0.09
CA ASN A 65 10.88 3.89 1.38
C ASN A 65 9.92 4.43 2.45
N VAL A 66 9.22 3.52 3.11
CA VAL A 66 8.29 3.87 4.19
C VAL A 66 9.06 4.20 5.47
N ASN A 67 10.30 3.73 5.62
CA ASN A 67 11.10 3.89 6.82
C ASN A 67 11.54 5.37 6.99
N LYS A 68 11.12 6.01 8.08
CA LYS A 68 11.61 7.34 8.48
C LYS A 68 12.71 7.16 9.52
N ASP A 69 13.93 7.56 9.17
CA ASP A 69 15.11 7.75 10.04
C ASP A 69 15.07 7.00 11.38
N PHE A 70 15.25 5.68 11.34
CA PHE A 70 15.38 4.89 12.55
C PHE A 70 16.86 4.91 13.00
N THR A 71 17.24 5.95 13.75
CA THR A 71 18.56 6.05 14.38
C THR A 71 18.56 5.23 15.68
N LEU A 72 18.96 3.96 15.58
CA LEU A 72 19.26 3.15 16.76
C LEU A 72 20.71 3.45 17.16
N LEU A 73 20.90 4.42 18.06
CA LEU A 73 22.17 4.99 18.54
C LEU A 73 22.86 5.94 17.56
N ASP A 74 23.37 7.06 18.09
CA ASP A 74 23.94 8.26 17.44
C ASP A 74 25.03 8.05 16.38
N ARG A 75 25.39 6.81 16.02
CA ARG A 75 26.49 6.50 15.09
C ARG A 75 26.19 5.40 14.06
N PHE A 76 25.02 4.78 14.06
CA PHE A 76 24.66 3.75 13.09
C PHE A 76 23.30 4.03 12.46
N SER A 77 23.31 4.61 11.25
CA SER A 77 22.12 4.72 10.42
C SER A 77 21.90 3.39 9.71
N LEU A 78 20.88 2.63 10.16
CA LEU A 78 20.44 1.40 9.50
C LEU A 78 19.64 1.67 8.20
N ASN A 79 19.50 2.95 7.81
CA ASN A 79 18.73 3.40 6.65
C ASN A 79 19.20 2.78 5.32
N ASN A 80 20.48 2.43 5.20
CA ASN A 80 21.03 1.80 3.99
C ASN A 80 20.86 0.27 3.94
N LEU A 81 20.58 -0.39 5.07
CA LEU A 81 20.55 -1.85 5.15
C LEU A 81 19.12 -2.43 5.08
N LEU A 82 18.10 -1.67 5.48
CA LEU A 82 16.72 -2.12 5.51
C LEU A 82 15.79 -1.12 4.81
N GLN A 83 15.69 -1.26 3.48
CA GLN A 83 14.67 -0.57 2.68
C GLN A 83 13.32 -1.28 2.88
N VAL A 84 12.51 -0.76 3.79
CA VAL A 84 11.13 -1.24 3.97
C VAL A 84 10.23 -0.51 2.98
N ARG A 85 9.67 -1.27 2.03
CA ARG A 85 8.71 -0.79 1.03
C ARG A 85 7.31 -1.28 1.38
N ASN A 86 6.31 -0.46 1.07
CA ASN A 86 4.92 -0.88 1.22
C ASN A 86 4.56 -1.79 0.03
N SER A 87 3.75 -2.82 0.28
CA SER A 87 3.04 -3.51 -0.78
C SER A 87 1.63 -3.80 -0.29
N THR A 88 0.65 -3.62 -1.16
CA THR A 88 -0.76 -3.78 -0.81
C THR A 88 -1.48 -4.51 -1.92
N VAL A 89 -2.11 -5.64 -1.58
CA VAL A 89 -3.07 -6.32 -2.44
C VAL A 89 -4.45 -5.74 -2.12
N GLN A 90 -5.17 -5.30 -3.15
CA GLN A 90 -6.55 -4.82 -3.02
C GLN A 90 -7.47 -5.67 -3.88
N LEU A 91 -8.56 -6.10 -3.27
CA LEU A 91 -9.66 -6.80 -3.94
C LEU A 91 -10.88 -5.88 -3.91
N SER A 92 -11.55 -5.73 -5.03
CA SER A 92 -12.73 -4.87 -5.19
C SER A 92 -13.89 -5.64 -5.79
N VAL A 93 -15.09 -5.36 -5.29
CA VAL A 93 -16.35 -5.82 -5.87
C VAL A 93 -17.23 -4.58 -5.99
N GLY A 94 -17.84 -4.38 -7.16
CA GLY A 94 -18.66 -3.23 -7.48
C GLY A 94 -19.89 -3.61 -8.29
N TYR A 95 -20.86 -2.71 -8.28
CA TYR A 95 -22.09 -2.79 -9.06
C TYR A 95 -22.25 -1.49 -9.86
N LYS A 96 -22.52 -1.59 -11.16
CA LYS A 96 -22.75 -0.49 -12.10
C LYS A 96 -24.25 -0.43 -12.43
N PHE A 97 -24.84 0.76 -12.34
CA PHE A 97 -26.24 1.05 -12.67
C PHE A 97 -26.35 2.14 -13.75
#